data_AF-A0A4Z1T809-F1
#
_entry.id   AF-A0A4Z1T809-F1
#
_cell.length_a   1.000
_cell.length_b   1.000
_cell.length_c   1.000
_cell.angle_alpha   90.00
_cell.angle_beta   90.00
_cell.angle_gamma   90.00
#
_symmetry.space_group_name_H-M   'P 1'
#
loop_
_entity.id
_entity.type
_entity.pdbx_description
1 polymer ?
#
loop_
_entity_poly.entity_id
_entity_poly.type
_entity_poly.pdbx_seq_one_letter_code
_entity_poly.pdbx_strand_id
1 'polypeptide(L)'
;MPYWYTSQSHPEARIYVGFDKHENETLLRAAWPEDVWFHVDKHSSAHVYLRCPSDDPLALHAGQTPSWAFPNIPNALLEELSQLTKENSIEGSKLPHVTVIFTPASNLHKDGSMDVGTVGFKKDSLVRRYHVKERDKALLKALQKTRVEDSTTDLLAEHQKHLSWLQRQQKAVQKLVEKASKAQEDERRALKRARDYTDAWSVRTHDRNDSPVNDTKEPESNANPFDDFM
;
A
#
# COMPACT_ATOMS: atom_id res chain seq x y z
N MET A 1 -20.99 -17.46 -6.35
CA MET A 1 -20.23 -16.20 -6.32
C MET A 1 -19.75 -16.00 -4.88
N PRO A 2 -18.53 -15.47 -4.66
CA PRO A 2 -17.95 -15.42 -3.32
C PRO A 2 -18.81 -14.56 -2.39
N TYR A 3 -18.93 -15.03 -1.16
CA TYR A 3 -19.65 -14.33 -0.11
C TYR A 3 -18.65 -13.47 0.65
N TRP A 4 -19.12 -12.36 1.19
CA TRP A 4 -18.36 -11.64 2.19
C TRP A 4 -19.11 -11.60 3.52
N TYR A 5 -18.31 -11.48 4.58
CA TYR A 5 -18.75 -11.40 5.95
C TYR A 5 -18.16 -10.15 6.58
N THR A 6 -18.91 -9.56 7.49
CA THR A 6 -18.38 -8.56 8.43
C THR A 6 -17.90 -9.28 9.69
N SER A 7 -16.68 -8.98 10.15
CA SER A 7 -16.19 -9.46 11.44
C SER A 7 -17.03 -8.90 12.59
N GLN A 8 -17.14 -9.68 13.67
CA GLN A 8 -17.88 -9.23 14.85
C GLN A 8 -17.04 -8.32 15.74
N SER A 9 -15.77 -8.68 15.93
CA SER A 9 -14.82 -7.88 16.72
C SER A 9 -14.38 -6.61 15.99
N HIS A 10 -14.31 -6.64 14.65
CA HIS A 10 -13.83 -5.53 13.83
C HIS A 10 -14.78 -5.29 12.66
N PRO A 11 -15.92 -4.60 12.87
CA PRO A 11 -16.95 -4.38 11.84
C PRO A 11 -16.44 -3.66 10.58
N GLU A 12 -15.31 -2.97 10.67
CA GLU A 12 -14.62 -2.34 9.57
C GLU A 12 -13.93 -3.35 8.63
N ALA A 13 -13.63 -4.56 9.11
CA ALA A 13 -12.97 -5.60 8.35
C ALA A 13 -13.95 -6.38 7.46
N ARG A 14 -13.54 -6.59 6.20
CA ARG A 14 -14.29 -7.43 5.26
C ARG A 14 -13.59 -8.77 5.10
N ILE A 15 -14.37 -9.83 5.15
CA ILE A 15 -13.87 -11.21 5.04
C ILE A 15 -14.50 -11.84 3.81
N TYR A 16 -13.70 -12.19 2.81
CA TYR A 16 -14.16 -12.86 1.59
C TYR A 16 -13.90 -14.36 1.67
N VAL A 17 -14.87 -15.18 1.27
CA VAL A 17 -14.77 -16.64 1.32
C VAL A 17 -15.17 -17.25 -0.02
N GLY A 18 -14.29 -18.11 -0.56
CA GLY A 18 -14.59 -18.94 -1.73
C GLY A 18 -15.04 -20.32 -1.29
N PHE A 19 -16.26 -20.73 -1.67
CA PHE A 19 -16.84 -22.01 -1.24
C PHE A 19 -16.45 -23.16 -2.15
N ASP A 20 -16.05 -22.86 -3.38
CA ASP A 20 -15.57 -23.83 -4.33
C ASP A 20 -14.22 -23.45 -4.94
N LYS A 21 -13.60 -24.40 -5.62
CA LYS A 21 -12.27 -24.26 -6.21
C LYS A 21 -12.19 -23.16 -7.28
N HIS A 22 -13.27 -22.87 -8.01
CA HIS A 22 -13.31 -21.81 -9.03
C HIS A 22 -13.50 -20.42 -8.40
N GLU A 23 -14.29 -20.34 -7.33
CA GLU A 23 -14.40 -19.12 -6.52
C GLU A 23 -13.07 -18.79 -5.84
N ASN A 24 -12.36 -19.80 -5.33
CA ASN A 24 -11.02 -19.63 -4.75
C ASN A 24 -10.02 -19.02 -5.75
N GLU A 25 -10.07 -19.46 -7.02
CA GLU A 25 -9.22 -18.89 -8.08
C GLU A 25 -9.63 -17.46 -8.44
N THR A 26 -10.94 -17.17 -8.46
CA THR A 26 -11.45 -15.81 -8.70
C THR A 26 -11.00 -14.87 -7.59
N LEU A 27 -11.13 -15.28 -6.33
CA LEU A 27 -10.66 -14.52 -5.18
C LEU A 27 -9.15 -14.34 -5.19
N LEU A 28 -8.37 -15.37 -5.56
CA LEU A 28 -6.92 -15.24 -5.70
C LEU A 28 -6.51 -14.17 -6.71
N ARG A 29 -7.28 -14.02 -7.81
CA ARG A 29 -7.04 -12.98 -8.83
C ARG A 29 -7.52 -11.59 -8.40
N ALA A 30 -8.53 -11.50 -7.55
CA ALA A 30 -9.12 -10.26 -7.07
C ALA A 30 -8.54 -9.78 -5.72
N ALA A 31 -7.73 -10.60 -5.06
CA ALA A 31 -7.09 -10.29 -3.78
C ALA A 31 -6.10 -9.13 -3.91
N TRP A 32 -6.11 -8.23 -2.94
CA TRP A 32 -5.18 -7.13 -2.86
C TRP A 32 -3.86 -7.60 -2.24
N PRO A 33 -2.71 -6.98 -2.57
CA PRO A 33 -1.41 -7.33 -1.98
C PRO A 33 -1.38 -7.31 -0.44
N GLU A 34 -2.20 -6.44 0.16
CA GLU A 34 -2.36 -6.21 1.59
C GLU A 34 -3.34 -7.18 2.26
N ASP A 35 -4.18 -7.88 1.49
CA ASP A 35 -5.13 -8.85 2.02
C ASP A 35 -4.38 -10.01 2.69
N VAL A 36 -4.96 -10.58 3.76
CA VAL A 36 -4.39 -11.73 4.46
C VAL A 36 -5.19 -12.98 4.11
N TRP A 37 -4.52 -13.97 3.56
CA TRP A 37 -5.11 -15.25 3.17
C TRP A 37 -5.01 -16.26 4.31
N PHE A 38 -6.06 -17.05 4.49
CA PHE A 38 -6.19 -18.11 5.50
C PHE A 38 -6.61 -19.44 4.84
N HIS A 39 -6.08 -20.53 5.39
CA HIS A 39 -6.37 -21.90 4.94
C HIS A 39 -6.09 -22.92 6.05
N VAL A 40 -6.77 -24.06 6.04
CA VAL A 40 -6.47 -25.14 6.99
C VAL A 40 -5.19 -25.88 6.58
N ASP A 41 -4.23 -26.04 7.48
CA ASP A 41 -2.99 -26.75 7.17
C ASP A 41 -3.27 -28.18 6.70
N LYS A 42 -2.72 -28.58 5.55
CA LYS A 42 -2.77 -29.94 4.98
C LYS A 42 -4.16 -30.51 4.66
N HIS A 43 -5.21 -29.71 4.75
CA HIS A 43 -6.58 -30.15 4.44
C HIS A 43 -7.17 -29.29 3.33
N SER A 44 -8.03 -29.89 2.50
CA SER A 44 -8.79 -29.11 1.51
C SER A 44 -9.78 -28.18 2.23
N SER A 45 -9.58 -26.86 2.11
CA SER A 45 -10.47 -25.86 2.69
C SER A 45 -10.80 -24.73 1.72
N ALA A 46 -11.89 -24.02 2.01
CA ALA A 46 -12.16 -22.72 1.44
C ALA A 46 -10.95 -21.79 1.60
N HIS A 47 -10.77 -20.87 0.63
CA HIS A 47 -9.84 -19.76 0.78
C HIS A 47 -10.57 -18.60 1.43
N VAL A 48 -10.05 -18.14 2.56
CA VAL A 48 -10.59 -16.99 3.29
C VAL A 48 -9.61 -15.85 3.17
N TYR A 49 -10.08 -14.67 2.75
CA TYR A 49 -9.29 -13.46 2.64
C TYR A 49 -9.82 -12.39 3.59
N LEU A 50 -8.96 -11.89 4.45
CA LEU A 50 -9.22 -10.74 5.30
C LEU A 50 -8.73 -9.48 4.58
N ARG A 51 -9.65 -8.59 4.25
CA ARG A 51 -9.34 -7.25 3.75
C ARG A 51 -9.35 -6.27 4.90
N CYS A 52 -8.19 -5.64 5.12
CA CYS A 52 -8.06 -4.60 6.13
C CYS A 52 -8.78 -3.33 5.65
N PRO A 53 -9.29 -2.50 6.56
CA PRO A 53 -10.09 -1.31 6.28
C PRO A 53 -9.20 -0.12 5.92
N SER A 54 -8.06 -0.37 5.26
CA SER A 54 -7.15 0.69 4.86
C SER A 54 -7.77 1.48 3.70
N ASP A 55 -8.80 2.25 4.03
CA ASP A 55 -9.62 3.06 3.14
C ASP A 55 -8.95 4.40 2.83
N ASP A 56 -7.85 4.74 3.54
CA ASP A 56 -7.00 5.88 3.21
C ASP A 56 -5.62 5.44 2.72
N PRO A 57 -5.41 5.46 1.41
CA PRO A 57 -4.13 5.15 0.83
C PRO A 57 -3.05 6.22 1.01
N LEU A 58 -3.42 7.47 1.35
CA LEU A 58 -2.45 8.48 1.82
C LEU A 58 -1.86 8.05 3.15
N ALA A 59 -2.65 7.41 4.01
CA ALA A 59 -2.18 6.79 5.25
C ALA A 59 -1.19 5.64 4.94
N LEU A 60 -1.53 4.73 4.02
CA LEU A 60 -0.59 3.70 3.54
C LEU A 60 0.72 4.29 2.99
N HIS A 61 0.64 5.36 2.20
CA HIS A 61 1.82 6.00 1.62
C HIS A 61 2.67 6.76 2.65
N ALA A 62 2.03 7.28 3.71
CA ALA A 62 2.70 7.88 4.86
C ALA A 62 3.25 6.85 5.86
N GLY A 63 3.13 5.55 5.56
CA GLY A 63 3.54 4.47 6.47
C GLY A 63 2.62 4.30 7.67
N GLN A 64 1.44 4.94 7.68
CA GLN A 64 0.40 4.68 8.65
C GLN A 64 -0.24 3.34 8.30
N THR A 65 0.13 2.34 9.08
CA THR A 65 -0.52 1.03 9.08
C THR A 65 -1.86 1.17 9.81
N PRO A 66 -2.92 0.44 9.38
CA PRO A 66 -4.11 0.30 10.22
C PRO A 66 -3.70 -0.20 11.61
N SER A 67 -4.53 0.09 12.62
CA SER A 67 -4.30 -0.29 14.03
C SER A 67 -3.84 -1.76 14.19
N TRP A 68 -4.27 -2.60 13.26
CA TRP A 68 -3.79 -3.96 13.06
C TRP A 68 -3.57 -4.27 11.58
N ALA A 69 -2.51 -5.02 11.28
CA ALA A 69 -2.15 -5.50 9.94
C ALA A 69 -1.30 -6.77 10.09
N PHE A 70 -1.13 -7.56 9.03
CA PHE A 70 -0.16 -8.66 9.07
C PHE A 70 1.24 -8.12 9.44
N PRO A 71 1.95 -8.71 10.41
CA PRO A 71 1.64 -9.96 11.11
C PRO A 71 0.83 -9.84 12.42
N ASN A 72 0.58 -8.63 12.88
CA ASN A 72 -0.04 -8.33 14.17
C ASN A 72 -1.57 -8.19 14.04
N ILE A 73 -2.26 -9.33 13.86
CA ILE A 73 -3.72 -9.41 13.82
C ILE A 73 -4.23 -9.72 15.23
N PRO A 74 -5.25 -8.99 15.75
CA PRO A 74 -5.83 -9.23 17.06
C PRO A 74 -6.32 -10.66 17.22
N ASN A 75 -6.10 -11.25 18.39
CA ASN A 75 -6.47 -12.65 18.66
C ASN A 75 -7.97 -12.92 18.45
N ALA A 76 -8.84 -11.96 18.77
CA ALA A 76 -10.28 -12.11 18.54
C ALA A 76 -10.62 -12.28 17.06
N LEU A 77 -9.98 -11.50 16.19
CA LEU A 77 -10.16 -11.58 14.74
C LEU A 77 -9.52 -12.85 14.17
N LEU A 78 -8.34 -13.24 14.67
CA LEU A 78 -7.71 -14.52 14.31
C LEU A 78 -8.59 -15.72 14.67
N GLU A 79 -9.20 -15.71 15.84
CA GLU A 79 -10.14 -16.76 16.27
C GLU A 79 -11.34 -16.80 15.33
N GLU A 80 -11.96 -15.66 15.03
CA GLU A 80 -13.10 -15.58 14.11
C GLU A 80 -12.80 -16.18 12.72
N LEU A 81 -11.68 -15.74 12.12
CA LEU A 81 -11.24 -16.18 10.81
C LEU A 81 -10.85 -17.65 10.81
N SER A 82 -10.19 -18.12 11.86
CA SER A 82 -9.75 -19.50 11.96
C SER A 82 -10.94 -20.46 12.18
N GLN A 83 -11.93 -20.06 12.97
CA GLN A 83 -13.18 -20.81 13.13
C GLN A 83 -13.93 -20.88 11.79
N LEU A 84 -14.06 -19.76 11.09
CA LEU A 84 -14.71 -19.71 9.77
C LEU A 84 -13.98 -20.57 8.73
N THR A 85 -12.65 -20.55 8.73
CA THR A 85 -11.82 -21.36 7.83
C THR A 85 -11.93 -22.86 8.14
N LYS A 86 -11.95 -23.22 9.43
CA LYS A 86 -12.21 -24.59 9.88
C LYS A 86 -13.59 -25.07 9.45
N GLU A 87 -14.62 -24.25 9.63
CA GLU A 87 -16.01 -24.59 9.28
C GLU A 87 -16.16 -24.89 7.79
N ASN A 88 -15.50 -24.10 6.96
CA ASN A 88 -15.54 -24.23 5.51
C ASN A 88 -14.42 -25.15 4.97
N SER A 89 -13.93 -26.08 5.78
CA SER A 89 -13.01 -27.14 5.35
C SER A 89 -13.74 -28.48 5.19
N ILE A 90 -13.42 -29.22 4.12
CA ILE A 90 -14.05 -30.51 3.82
C ILE A 90 -13.70 -31.55 4.90
N GLU A 91 -12.45 -31.56 5.34
CA GLU A 91 -11.94 -32.48 6.37
C GLU A 91 -11.75 -31.78 7.72
N GLY A 92 -11.26 -30.53 7.72
CA GLY A 92 -10.94 -29.79 8.93
C GLY A 92 -12.15 -29.51 9.82
N SER A 93 -13.35 -29.40 9.24
CA SER A 93 -14.60 -29.19 10.00
C SER A 93 -14.98 -30.37 10.90
N LYS A 94 -14.51 -31.58 10.56
CA LYS A 94 -14.78 -32.82 11.31
C LYS A 94 -13.74 -33.09 12.41
N LEU A 95 -12.60 -32.43 12.35
CA LEU A 95 -11.52 -32.61 13.32
C LEU A 95 -11.80 -31.80 14.60
N PRO A 96 -11.44 -32.35 15.78
CA PRO A 96 -11.65 -31.67 17.05
C PRO A 96 -10.87 -30.35 17.11
N HIS A 97 -9.62 -30.38 16.66
CA HIS A 97 -8.71 -29.23 16.55
C HIS A 97 -8.07 -29.21 15.17
N VAL A 98 -7.72 -28.02 14.70
CA VAL A 98 -6.99 -27.83 13.43
C VAL A 98 -5.98 -26.71 13.58
N THR A 99 -4.96 -26.75 12.73
CA THR A 99 -4.04 -25.61 12.58
C THR A 99 -4.44 -24.85 11.33
N VAL A 100 -4.71 -23.56 11.46
CA VAL A 100 -4.97 -22.66 10.35
C VAL A 100 -3.69 -21.90 10.05
N ILE A 101 -3.31 -21.84 8.79
CA ILE A 101 -2.19 -21.04 8.31
C ILE A 101 -2.69 -19.73 7.75
N PHE A 102 -1.91 -18.67 7.93
CA PHE A 102 -2.21 -17.38 7.32
C PHE A 102 -0.95 -16.66 6.83
N THR A 103 -1.10 -15.95 5.73
CA THR A 103 -0.01 -15.23 5.05
C THR A 103 -0.58 -14.08 4.23
N PRO A 104 0.18 -13.00 3.97
CA PRO A 104 -0.24 -11.98 3.00
C PRO A 104 -0.50 -12.59 1.62
N ALA A 105 -1.51 -12.10 0.92
CA ALA A 105 -1.85 -12.54 -0.44
C ALA A 105 -0.69 -12.31 -1.42
N SER A 106 0.11 -11.26 -1.21
CA SER A 106 1.34 -10.99 -1.96
C SER A 106 2.39 -12.12 -1.89
N ASN A 107 2.37 -12.95 -0.83
CA ASN A 107 3.25 -14.11 -0.66
C ASN A 107 2.74 -15.38 -1.36
N LEU A 108 1.50 -15.39 -1.83
CA LEU A 108 0.96 -16.52 -2.59
C LEU A 108 1.63 -16.62 -3.95
N HIS A 109 1.86 -17.85 -4.39
CA HIS A 109 2.40 -18.18 -5.70
C HIS A 109 1.50 -19.22 -6.36
N LYS A 110 1.09 -18.91 -7.58
CA LYS A 110 0.34 -19.82 -8.44
C LYS A 110 1.03 -19.81 -9.79
N ASP A 111 1.43 -20.99 -10.26
CA ASP A 111 1.91 -21.19 -11.61
C ASP A 111 0.80 -21.84 -12.47
N GLY A 112 0.84 -21.62 -13.78
CA GLY A 112 -0.13 -22.17 -14.74
C GLY A 112 -0.10 -23.71 -14.82
N SER A 113 0.95 -24.34 -14.30
CA SER A 113 1.06 -25.80 -14.17
C SER A 113 0.41 -26.37 -12.92
N MET A 114 -0.02 -25.53 -11.96
CA MET A 114 -0.61 -25.98 -10.70
C MET A 114 -2.11 -26.24 -10.84
N ASP A 115 -2.56 -27.38 -10.30
CA ASP A 115 -3.97 -27.76 -10.29
C ASP A 115 -4.87 -26.70 -9.63
N VAL A 116 -6.11 -26.59 -10.11
CA VAL A 116 -7.11 -25.66 -9.60
C VAL A 116 -7.30 -25.83 -8.08
N GLY A 117 -7.16 -24.74 -7.32
CA GLY A 117 -7.24 -24.75 -5.85
C GLY A 117 -5.90 -25.00 -5.14
N THR A 118 -4.86 -25.45 -5.83
CA THR A 118 -3.51 -25.57 -5.25
C THR A 118 -2.80 -24.22 -5.27
N VAL A 119 -2.26 -23.78 -4.13
CA VAL A 119 -1.45 -22.56 -4.02
C VAL A 119 -0.12 -22.88 -3.35
N GLY A 120 0.96 -22.27 -3.85
CA GLY A 120 2.29 -22.30 -3.24
C GLY A 120 2.61 -20.99 -2.51
N PHE A 121 3.74 -20.96 -1.82
CA PHE A 121 4.25 -19.78 -1.11
C PHE A 121 5.59 -19.35 -1.69
N LYS A 122 5.81 -18.04 -1.81
CA LYS A 122 7.12 -17.47 -2.20
C LYS A 122 8.13 -17.57 -1.06
N LYS A 123 7.69 -17.29 0.17
CA LYS A 123 8.51 -17.32 1.39
C LYS A 123 7.75 -18.03 2.51
N ASP A 124 8.27 -19.18 2.94
CA ASP A 124 7.68 -19.95 4.05
C ASP A 124 7.79 -19.20 5.40
N SER A 125 8.80 -18.35 5.55
CA SER A 125 9.00 -17.55 6.77
C SER A 125 7.88 -16.53 7.05
N LEU A 126 7.06 -16.20 6.05
CA LEU A 126 5.90 -15.31 6.19
C LEU A 126 4.62 -16.09 6.54
N VAL A 127 4.65 -17.42 6.52
CA VAL A 127 3.51 -18.25 6.89
C VAL A 127 3.43 -18.35 8.40
N ARG A 128 2.35 -17.82 8.97
CA ARG A 128 2.05 -17.95 10.39
C ARG A 128 1.00 -19.01 10.62
N ARG A 129 0.98 -19.58 11.82
CA ARG A 129 0.10 -20.69 12.20
C ARG A 129 -0.68 -20.31 13.45
N TYR A 130 -1.97 -20.58 13.43
CA TYR A 130 -2.88 -20.40 14.55
C TYR A 130 -3.56 -21.72 14.87
N HIS A 131 -3.55 -22.13 16.14
CA HIS A 131 -4.10 -23.41 16.56
C HIS A 131 -5.50 -23.24 17.14
N VAL A 132 -6.49 -23.83 16.47
CA VAL A 132 -7.89 -23.82 16.90
C VAL A 132 -8.14 -25.04 17.78
N LYS A 133 -8.28 -24.81 19.09
CA LYS A 133 -8.44 -25.88 20.09
C LYS A 133 -9.77 -26.61 19.98
N GLU A 134 -10.86 -25.86 19.88
CA GLU A 134 -12.21 -26.38 19.84
C GLU A 134 -13.07 -25.56 18.88
N ARG A 135 -14.27 -26.07 18.56
CA ARG A 135 -15.19 -25.40 17.64
C ARG A 135 -16.14 -24.50 18.41
N ASP A 136 -16.11 -23.19 18.14
CA ASP A 136 -17.07 -22.24 18.70
C ASP A 136 -18.30 -22.09 17.79
N LYS A 137 -19.39 -22.77 18.16
CA LYS A 137 -20.65 -22.72 17.41
C LYS A 137 -21.38 -21.37 17.54
N ALA A 138 -21.21 -20.67 18.67
CA ALA A 138 -21.91 -19.41 18.91
C ALA A 138 -21.35 -18.33 17.99
N LEU A 139 -20.02 -18.24 17.93
CA LEU A 139 -19.31 -17.31 17.05
C LEU A 139 -19.60 -17.58 15.57
N LEU A 140 -19.57 -18.84 15.14
CA LEU A 140 -19.91 -19.22 13.76
C LEU A 140 -21.34 -18.84 13.38
N LYS A 141 -22.32 -19.08 14.25
CA LYS A 141 -23.72 -18.71 14.01
C LYS A 141 -23.89 -17.20 13.91
N ALA A 142 -23.10 -16.46 14.67
CA ALA A 142 -23.14 -15.01 14.70
C ALA A 142 -22.49 -14.42 13.42
N LEU A 143 -21.38 -14.98 12.94
CA LEU A 143 -20.79 -14.65 11.64
C LEU A 143 -21.70 -15.03 10.46
N GLN A 144 -22.39 -16.17 10.52
CA GLN A 144 -23.33 -16.54 9.45
C GLN A 144 -24.45 -15.52 9.23
N LYS A 145 -24.80 -14.72 10.24
CA LYS A 145 -25.78 -13.63 10.11
C LYS A 145 -25.24 -12.40 9.38
N THR A 146 -23.92 -12.21 9.37
CA THR A 146 -23.25 -11.11 8.64
C THR A 146 -22.88 -11.50 7.22
N ARG A 147 -23.26 -12.70 6.78
CA ARG A 147 -23.05 -13.16 5.41
C ARG A 147 -23.87 -12.32 4.44
N VAL A 148 -23.20 -11.73 3.47
CA VAL A 148 -23.84 -11.02 2.35
C VAL A 148 -23.46 -11.73 1.06
N GLU A 149 -24.48 -12.03 0.24
CA GLU A 149 -24.24 -12.53 -1.11
C GLU A 149 -23.90 -11.33 -2.00
N ASP A 150 -22.69 -11.31 -2.54
CA ASP A 150 -22.29 -10.27 -3.47
C ASP A 150 -22.64 -10.67 -4.90
N SER A 151 -23.94 -10.61 -5.22
CA SER A 151 -24.46 -10.97 -6.54
C SER A 151 -24.30 -9.87 -7.58
N THR A 152 -23.93 -8.65 -7.14
CA THR A 152 -23.96 -7.44 -7.98
C THR A 152 -22.57 -6.86 -8.25
N THR A 153 -21.57 -7.15 -7.40
CA THR A 153 -20.25 -6.53 -7.49
C THR A 153 -19.28 -7.40 -8.29
N ASP A 154 -18.77 -6.84 -9.38
CA ASP A 154 -17.65 -7.43 -10.11
C ASP A 154 -16.34 -7.16 -9.34
N LEU A 155 -15.93 -8.13 -8.53
CA LEU A 155 -14.70 -8.07 -7.73
C LEU A 155 -13.45 -7.79 -8.57
N LEU A 156 -13.43 -8.23 -9.84
CA LEU A 156 -12.32 -7.95 -10.75
C LEU A 156 -12.31 -6.48 -11.16
N ALA A 157 -13.48 -5.89 -11.39
CA ALA A 157 -13.60 -4.45 -11.67
C ALA A 157 -13.19 -3.61 -10.45
N GLU A 158 -13.55 -4.00 -9.23
CA GLU A 158 -13.09 -3.33 -8.02
C GLU A 158 -11.57 -3.41 -7.87
N HIS A 159 -10.98 -4.59 -8.10
CA HIS A 159 -9.54 -4.77 -8.06
C HIS A 159 -8.82 -3.90 -9.09
N GLN A 160 -9.31 -3.86 -10.34
CA GLN A 160 -8.73 -2.99 -11.38
C GLN A 160 -8.84 -1.50 -11.03
N LYS A 161 -9.98 -1.07 -10.48
CA LYS A 161 -10.16 0.31 -10.01
C LYS A 161 -9.14 0.63 -8.92
N HIS A 162 -9.00 -0.25 -7.93
CA HIS A 162 -8.04 -0.09 -6.84
C HIS A 162 -6.59 0.00 -7.35
N LEU A 163 -6.17 -0.91 -8.24
CA LEU A 163 -4.83 -0.87 -8.85
C LEU A 163 -4.59 0.42 -9.65
N SER A 164 -5.55 0.83 -10.49
CA SER A 164 -5.43 2.06 -11.27
C SER A 164 -5.34 3.30 -10.38
N TRP A 165 -6.06 3.29 -9.27
CA TRP A 165 -6.09 4.37 -8.29
C TRP A 165 -4.77 4.40 -7.48
N LEU A 166 -4.22 3.25 -7.07
CA LEU A 166 -2.89 3.13 -6.45
C LEU A 166 -1.77 3.65 -7.36
N GLN A 167 -1.79 3.27 -8.64
CA GLN A 167 -0.82 3.74 -9.62
C GLN A 167 -0.85 5.27 -9.79
N ARG A 168 -2.05 5.88 -9.75
CA ARG A 168 -2.19 7.34 -9.81
C ARG A 168 -1.56 8.01 -8.60
N GLN A 169 -1.76 7.48 -7.39
CA GLN A 169 -1.13 8.03 -6.18
C GLN A 169 0.38 7.87 -6.18
N GLN A 170 0.91 6.70 -6.56
CA GLN A 170 2.36 6.50 -6.67
C GLN A 170 2.99 7.49 -7.64
N LYS A 171 2.37 7.74 -8.79
CA LYS A 171 2.82 8.76 -9.75
C LYS A 171 2.73 10.17 -9.16
N ALA A 172 1.69 10.49 -8.39
CA ALA A 172 1.57 11.79 -7.74
C ALA A 172 2.70 12.01 -6.73
N VAL A 173 3.03 10.99 -5.93
CA VAL A 173 4.10 11.08 -4.94
C VAL A 173 5.47 11.14 -5.60
N GLN A 174 5.73 10.33 -6.63
CA GLN A 174 6.97 10.44 -7.41
C GLN A 174 7.18 11.85 -7.97
N LYS A 175 6.13 12.47 -8.52
CA LYS A 175 6.20 13.86 -8.99
C LYS A 175 6.52 14.86 -7.87
N LEU A 176 5.96 14.66 -6.67
CA LEU A 176 6.25 15.51 -5.52
C LEU A 176 7.71 15.36 -5.07
N VAL A 177 8.21 14.12 -4.99
CA VAL A 177 9.61 13.82 -4.63
C VAL A 177 10.58 14.39 -5.66
N GLU A 178 10.31 14.23 -6.96
CA GLU A 178 11.12 14.82 -8.03
C GLU A 178 11.13 16.36 -7.96
N LYS A 179 9.98 16.98 -7.70
CA LYS A 179 9.87 18.44 -7.56
C LYS A 179 10.67 18.94 -6.34
N ALA A 180 10.60 18.24 -5.21
CA ALA A 180 11.36 18.56 -4.02
C ALA A 180 12.88 18.41 -4.24
N SER A 181 13.31 17.32 -4.89
CA SER A 181 14.71 17.08 -5.23
C SER A 181 15.28 18.15 -6.17
N LYS A 182 14.52 18.53 -7.21
CA LYS A 182 14.90 19.63 -8.12
C LYS A 182 15.01 20.97 -7.39
N ALA A 183 14.05 21.30 -6.53
CA ALA A 183 14.09 22.52 -5.74
C ALA A 183 15.33 22.58 -4.82
N GLN A 184 15.69 21.46 -4.18
CA GLN A 184 16.88 21.36 -3.35
C GLN A 184 18.18 21.50 -4.16
N GLU A 185 18.22 20.92 -5.37
CA GLU A 185 19.39 21.06 -6.24
C GLU A 185 19.55 22.50 -6.76
N ASP A 186 18.44 23.15 -7.14
CA ASP A 186 18.43 24.55 -7.57
C ASP A 186 18.84 25.50 -6.44
N GLU A 187 18.36 25.27 -5.21
CA GLU A 187 18.79 26.01 -4.03
C GLU A 187 20.29 25.83 -3.77
N ARG A 188 20.81 24.60 -3.86
CA ARG A 188 22.25 24.32 -3.71
C ARG A 188 23.07 25.01 -4.80
N ARG A 189 22.58 25.04 -6.04
CA ARG A 189 23.23 25.75 -7.16
C ARG A 189 23.21 27.26 -6.96
N ALA A 190 22.09 27.82 -6.48
CA ALA A 190 21.97 29.25 -6.17
C ALA A 190 22.92 29.65 -5.03
N LEU A 191 23.01 28.87 -3.95
CA LEU A 191 23.95 29.09 -2.84
C LEU A 191 25.42 29.04 -3.30
N LYS A 192 25.79 28.08 -4.17
CA LYS A 192 27.13 28.03 -4.76
C LYS A 192 27.41 29.29 -5.58
N ARG A 193 26.50 29.67 -6.48
CA ARG A 193 26.65 30.90 -7.28
C ARG A 193 26.78 32.15 -6.41
N ALA A 194 26.00 32.27 -5.34
CA ALA A 194 26.08 33.39 -4.41
C ALA A 194 27.43 33.42 -3.65
N ARG A 195 27.95 32.25 -3.25
CA ARG A 195 29.30 32.13 -2.66
C ARG A 195 30.41 32.51 -3.65
N ASP A 196 30.35 32.00 -4.87
CA ASP A 196 31.32 32.32 -5.92
C ASP A 196 31.29 33.82 -6.27
N TYR A 197 30.10 34.43 -6.27
CA TYR A 197 29.92 35.86 -6.55
C TYR A 197 30.41 36.75 -5.39
N THR A 198 30.23 36.32 -4.14
CA THR A 198 30.78 37.03 -2.96
C THR A 198 32.30 36.93 -2.89
N ASP A 199 32.89 35.80 -3.27
CA ASP A 199 34.34 35.62 -3.35
C ASP A 199 34.96 36.55 -4.42
N ALA A 200 34.34 36.63 -5.61
CA ALA A 200 34.75 37.54 -6.69
C ALA A 200 34.66 39.04 -6.33
N TRP A 201 33.74 39.42 -5.43
CA TRP A 201 33.62 40.79 -4.92
C TRP A 201 34.59 41.11 -3.78
N SER A 202 35.06 40.11 -3.03
CA SER A 202 36.03 40.30 -1.94
C SER A 202 37.44 40.67 -2.43
N VAL A 203 37.76 40.31 -3.69
CA VAL A 203 39.08 40.56 -4.31
C VAL A 203 39.25 42.00 -4.84
N ARG A 204 38.23 42.87 -4.72
CA ARG A 204 38.25 44.22 -5.32
C ARG A 204 38.35 45.40 -4.35
N THR A 205 38.61 45.16 -3.06
CA THR A 205 38.74 46.23 -2.04
C THR A 205 40.16 46.41 -1.49
N HIS A 206 41.21 45.99 -2.22
CA HIS A 206 42.60 46.36 -1.93
C HIS A 206 43.40 46.53 -3.23
N ASP A 207 43.18 47.65 -3.91
CA ASP A 207 44.21 48.48 -4.56
C ASP A 207 43.55 49.40 -5.56
N ARG A 208 43.53 50.71 -5.28
CA ARG A 208 43.74 51.80 -6.24
C ARG A 208 44.03 53.09 -5.46
N ASN A 209 45.26 53.21 -4.97
CA ASN A 209 45.91 54.51 -4.90
C ASN A 209 46.34 54.85 -6.33
N ASP A 210 45.70 55.83 -6.95
CA ASP A 210 46.38 56.84 -7.77
C ASP A 210 45.37 57.90 -8.23
N SER A 211 45.68 59.16 -7.91
CA SER A 211 44.98 60.37 -8.36
C SER A 211 45.69 60.96 -9.60
N PRO A 212 45.24 62.10 -10.16
CA PRO A 212 44.29 62.18 -11.26
C PRO A 212 44.92 62.74 -12.53
N VAL A 213 44.44 62.38 -13.72
CA VAL A 213 44.70 63.18 -14.93
C VAL A 213 43.38 63.54 -15.60
N ASN A 214 43.16 64.84 -15.58
CA ASN A 214 42.08 65.60 -16.17
C ASN A 214 42.29 65.63 -17.70
N ASP A 215 41.29 65.24 -18.50
CA ASP A 215 41.07 65.94 -19.77
C ASP A 215 39.63 65.79 -20.25
N THR A 216 38.95 66.93 -20.22
CA THR A 216 37.61 67.22 -20.71
C THR A 216 37.48 66.98 -22.22
N LYS A 217 36.36 66.35 -22.64
CA LYS A 217 35.48 66.83 -23.73
C LYS A 217 34.26 65.90 -23.92
N GLU A 218 33.11 66.40 -23.49
CA GLU A 218 31.76 66.05 -23.96
C GLU A 218 31.42 66.92 -25.20
N PRO A 219 30.50 66.52 -26.11
CA PRO A 219 29.07 66.38 -25.78
C PRO A 219 28.24 65.27 -26.47
N GLU A 220 27.24 64.83 -25.69
CA GLU A 220 25.82 64.54 -25.98
C GLU A 220 25.42 63.53 -27.09
N SER A 221 24.73 62.45 -26.67
CA SER A 221 23.30 62.22 -27.02
C SER A 221 22.69 61.03 -26.26
N ASN A 222 21.92 61.36 -25.23
CA ASN A 222 20.63 60.80 -24.80
C ASN A 222 20.18 59.40 -25.31
N ALA A 223 20.06 58.42 -24.40
CA ALA A 223 19.03 57.38 -24.43
C ALA A 223 18.98 56.60 -23.10
N ASN A 224 17.98 56.90 -22.26
CA ASN A 224 17.60 56.08 -21.10
C ASN A 224 16.71 54.91 -21.58
N PRO A 225 16.97 53.65 -21.21
CA PRO A 225 16.00 52.57 -21.30
C PRO A 225 15.54 52.16 -19.89
N PHE A 226 14.86 53.08 -19.20
CA PHE A 226 14.04 52.79 -18.03
C PHE A 226 12.61 53.21 -18.38
N ASP A 227 11.99 52.45 -19.29
CA ASP A 227 10.57 52.61 -19.62
C ASP A 227 9.97 51.33 -20.24
N ASP A 228 10.19 50.17 -19.60
CA ASP A 228 9.49 48.94 -19.99
C ASP A 228 9.08 48.10 -18.77
N PHE A 229 8.43 48.75 -17.80
CA PHE A 229 7.68 48.07 -16.75
C PHE A 229 6.38 48.83 -16.42
N MET A 230 5.37 48.62 -17.27
CA MET A 230 3.94 48.57 -16.90
C MET A 230 3.23 47.54 -17.77
#